data_AF-A0A8X6TMD7-F1
#
_entry.id   AF-A0A8X6TMD7-F1
#
_cell.length_a   1.000
_cell.length_b   1.000
_cell.length_c   1.000
_cell.angle_alpha   90.00
_cell.angle_beta   90.00
_cell.angle_gamma   90.00
#
_symmetry.space_group_name_H-M   'P 1'
#
loop_
_entity.id
_entity.type
_entity.pdbx_description
1 polymer ?
#
loop_
_entity_poly.entity_id
_entity_poly.type
_entity_poly.pdbx_seq_one_letter_code
_entity_poly.pdbx_strand_id
1 'polypeptide(L)'
;MLKNAWKQYRRRIYESYPTSCNITNSSDLDILVPNEPTRIPPNARSRPATIDFAITKGLSNTAIWTEPLLSSDHNPIFVTIQLQHHSKPRSTKLFTNWFKFQSILDSSIEGNPKISNTDEINSSIAQFTENITQAINQSSKNRALRIIVSAPVYIPRRVLHDDLRIPSIPNQIRKNSVNFQKSVRLHSNPSIQQQTDPGPSTTYRFPHLATQCPSLFPD
;
A
#
# COMPACT_ATOMS: atom_id res chain seq x y z
N MET A 1 56.15 3.96 8.46
CA MET A 1 56.01 4.96 7.38
C MET A 1 55.19 4.49 6.18
N LEU A 2 55.32 3.23 5.70
CA LEU A 2 54.63 2.74 4.50
C LEU A 2 53.09 2.67 4.58
N LYS A 3 52.50 2.34 5.75
CA LYS A 3 51.02 2.30 5.92
C LYS A 3 50.36 3.68 5.73
N ASN A 4 51.08 4.78 6.01
CA ASN A 4 50.57 6.14 5.83
C ASN A 4 50.74 6.65 4.38
N ALA A 5 51.79 6.21 3.68
CA ALA A 5 51.99 6.54 2.27
C ALA A 5 50.90 5.90 1.38
N TRP A 6 50.50 4.66 1.67
CA TRP A 6 49.39 3.99 0.97
C TRP A 6 48.03 4.63 1.27
N LYS A 7 47.80 5.13 2.49
CA LYS A 7 46.60 5.91 2.84
C LYS A 7 46.54 7.28 2.15
N GLN A 8 47.67 7.97 2.01
CA GLN A 8 47.74 9.26 1.29
C GLN A 8 47.63 9.09 -0.23
N TYR A 9 48.20 8.03 -0.81
CA TYR A 9 48.03 7.71 -2.23
C TYR A 9 46.57 7.31 -2.55
N ARG A 10 45.91 6.56 -1.66
CA ARG A 10 44.46 6.27 -1.72
C ARG A 10 43.58 7.53 -1.70
N ARG A 11 43.99 8.59 -0.99
CA ARG A 11 43.20 9.82 -0.88
C ARG A 11 43.30 10.71 -2.13
N ARG A 12 44.44 10.69 -2.85
CA ARG A 12 44.69 11.57 -4.01
C ARG A 12 44.13 11.09 -5.34
N ILE A 13 43.78 9.81 -5.50
CA ILE A 13 43.24 9.27 -6.77
C ILE A 13 41.71 9.09 -6.74
N TYR A 14 41.07 9.19 -5.57
CA TYR A 14 39.64 8.88 -5.38
C TYR A 14 38.81 10.02 -4.79
N GLU A 15 39.33 11.26 -4.79
CA GLU A 15 38.51 12.42 -4.44
C GLU A 15 37.46 12.69 -5.55
N SER A 16 36.23 12.29 -5.22
CA SER A 16 34.97 12.65 -5.89
C SER A 16 34.66 11.98 -7.24
N TYR A 17 34.59 10.65 -7.27
CA TYR A 17 33.66 10.00 -8.21
C TYR A 17 32.27 9.96 -7.56
N PRO A 18 31.24 10.52 -8.20
CA PRO A 18 29.89 10.40 -7.67
C PRO A 18 29.51 8.91 -7.62
N THR A 19 29.01 8.45 -6.46
CA THR A 19 28.56 7.06 -6.23
C THR A 19 27.39 6.63 -7.12
N SER A 20 26.81 7.60 -7.85
CA SER A 20 25.72 7.44 -8.77
C SER A 20 25.92 8.37 -9.97
N CYS A 21 25.85 7.85 -11.18
CA CYS A 21 25.69 8.67 -12.39
C CYS A 21 24.39 8.29 -13.10
N ASN A 22 23.60 9.31 -13.47
CA ASN A 22 22.34 9.12 -14.18
C ASN A 22 22.65 9.12 -15.68
N ILE A 23 22.41 7.99 -16.36
CA ILE A 23 22.88 7.79 -17.74
C ILE A 23 21.84 8.21 -18.79
N THR A 24 20.60 8.57 -18.44
CA THR A 24 19.66 9.11 -19.45
C THR A 24 18.60 10.05 -18.86
N ASN A 25 18.33 11.17 -19.54
CA ASN A 25 17.25 12.11 -19.20
C ASN A 25 15.82 11.55 -19.38
N SER A 26 15.65 10.26 -19.73
CA SER A 26 14.36 9.70 -20.13
C SER A 26 13.90 8.43 -19.39
N SER A 27 14.74 7.76 -18.58
CA SER A 27 14.40 6.40 -18.08
C SER A 27 14.40 6.14 -16.57
N ASP A 28 14.66 7.14 -15.72
CA ASP A 28 14.68 6.98 -14.24
C ASP A 28 15.63 5.85 -13.79
N LEU A 29 16.73 5.66 -14.54
CA LEU A 29 17.75 4.63 -14.29
C LEU A 29 19.00 5.26 -13.69
N ASP A 30 19.42 4.70 -12.55
CA ASP A 30 20.65 5.08 -11.87
C ASP A 30 21.67 3.94 -11.94
N ILE A 31 22.92 4.29 -12.26
CA ILE A 31 24.05 3.34 -12.19
C ILE A 31 24.79 3.58 -10.88
N LEU A 32 24.91 2.52 -10.09
CA LEU A 32 25.62 2.49 -8.83
C LEU A 32 26.97 1.82 -9.04
N VAL A 33 28.04 2.56 -8.77
CA VAL A 33 29.42 2.09 -8.94
C VAL A 33 30.14 2.15 -7.59
N PRO A 34 30.78 1.06 -7.12
CA PRO A 34 31.55 1.10 -5.90
C PRO A 34 32.82 1.94 -6.08
N ASN A 35 33.19 2.68 -5.04
CA ASN A 35 34.38 3.55 -5.06
C ASN A 35 35.71 2.78 -4.96
N GLU A 36 35.65 1.47 -4.69
CA GLU A 36 36.81 0.60 -4.63
C GLU A 36 36.83 -0.40 -5.79
N PRO A 37 38.02 -0.92 -6.19
CA PRO A 37 38.14 -1.90 -7.27
C PRO A 37 37.38 -3.19 -6.97
N THR A 38 36.59 -3.65 -7.94
CA THR A 38 35.87 -4.93 -7.87
C THR A 38 36.70 -6.08 -8.41
N ARG A 39 37.79 -5.79 -9.12
CA ARG A 39 38.78 -6.76 -9.55
C ARG A 39 40.17 -6.37 -9.06
N ILE A 40 40.80 -7.27 -8.32
CA ILE A 40 42.18 -7.15 -7.83
C ILE A 40 42.99 -8.30 -8.44
N PRO A 41 43.76 -8.02 -9.51
CA PRO A 41 44.56 -9.06 -10.15
C PRO A 41 45.68 -9.54 -9.20
N PRO A 42 46.03 -10.84 -9.24
CA PRO A 42 47.07 -11.41 -8.38
C PRO A 42 48.48 -10.88 -8.70
N ASN A 43 48.68 -10.38 -9.93
CA ASN A 43 49.95 -9.82 -10.39
C ASN A 43 50.02 -8.31 -10.10
N ALA A 44 51.05 -7.87 -9.38
CA ALA A 44 51.29 -6.46 -9.06
C ALA A 44 51.56 -5.56 -10.29
N ARG A 45 51.84 -6.14 -11.47
CA ARG A 45 51.96 -5.39 -12.74
C ARG A 45 50.60 -5.05 -13.36
N SER A 46 49.55 -5.75 -12.95
CA SER A 46 48.19 -5.53 -13.44
C SER A 46 47.49 -4.51 -12.54
N ARG A 47 46.75 -3.58 -13.15
CA ARG A 47 46.06 -2.52 -12.40
C ARG A 47 44.71 -3.04 -11.89
N PRO A 48 44.35 -2.77 -10.61
CA PRO A 48 43.00 -2.99 -10.13
C PRO A 48 41.97 -2.22 -10.95
N ALA A 49 40.77 -2.78 -11.11
CA ALA A 49 39.70 -2.17 -11.91
C ALA A 49 38.33 -2.32 -11.25
N THR A 50 37.44 -1.36 -11.50
CA THR A 50 36.02 -1.42 -11.15
C THR A 50 35.24 -1.75 -12.41
N ILE A 51 34.82 -3.01 -12.54
CA ILE A 51 34.11 -3.51 -13.73
C ILE A 51 32.75 -4.12 -13.37
N ASP A 52 32.47 -4.25 -12.08
CA ASP A 52 31.19 -4.71 -11.55
C ASP A 52 30.42 -3.49 -11.01
N PHE A 53 29.16 -3.36 -11.42
CA PHE A 53 28.28 -2.25 -11.05
C PHE A 53 26.82 -2.72 -10.99
N ALA A 54 25.95 -1.92 -10.38
CA ALA A 54 24.52 -2.19 -10.31
C ALA A 54 23.72 -1.12 -11.05
N ILE A 55 22.56 -1.50 -11.59
CA ILE A 55 21.60 -0.59 -12.23
C ILE A 55 20.30 -0.66 -11.45
N THR A 56 19.74 0.49 -11.09
CA THR A 56 18.48 0.60 -10.34
C THR A 56 17.49 1.51 -11.07
N LYS A 57 16.19 1.28 -10.86
CA LYS A 57 15.11 2.12 -11.39
C LYS A 57 14.17 2.56 -10.28
N GLY A 58 13.92 3.86 -10.14
CA GLY A 58 12.93 4.38 -9.19
C GLY A 58 13.20 4.03 -7.73
N LEU A 59 14.47 3.82 -7.38
CA LEU A 59 14.91 3.55 -6.00
C LEU A 59 15.69 4.76 -5.49
N SER A 60 15.15 5.44 -4.48
CA SER A 60 15.87 6.43 -3.69
C SER A 60 16.59 5.74 -2.52
N ASN A 61 17.68 6.36 -2.05
CA ASN A 61 18.51 5.89 -0.91
C ASN A 61 19.13 4.50 -1.09
N THR A 62 19.93 4.36 -2.13
CA THR A 62 20.79 3.20 -2.35
C THR A 62 22.22 3.48 -1.89
N ALA A 63 22.90 2.45 -1.37
CA ALA A 63 24.32 2.50 -1.06
C ALA A 63 25.02 1.30 -1.67
N ILE A 64 26.23 1.50 -2.22
CA ILE A 64 27.03 0.46 -2.85
C ILE A 64 28.46 0.45 -2.31
N TRP A 65 29.01 -0.73 -2.06
CA TRP A 65 30.41 -0.92 -1.66
C TRP A 65 30.90 -2.31 -2.06
N THR A 66 32.18 -2.59 -1.84
CA THR A 66 32.80 -3.88 -2.12
C THR A 66 33.70 -4.29 -0.96
N GLU A 67 33.85 -5.59 -0.70
CA GLU A 67 34.67 -6.13 0.39
C GLU A 67 35.49 -7.33 -0.09
N PRO A 68 36.78 -7.46 0.30
CA PRO A 68 37.66 -8.55 -0.12
C PRO A 68 37.44 -9.82 0.71
N LEU A 69 36.24 -10.39 0.63
CA LEU A 69 35.83 -11.54 1.46
C LEU A 69 36.17 -12.91 0.87
N LEU A 70 36.63 -12.95 -0.39
CA LEU A 70 36.84 -14.18 -1.15
C LEU A 70 38.30 -14.30 -1.61
N SER A 71 38.75 -15.52 -1.87
CA SER A 71 40.08 -15.81 -2.45
C SER A 71 40.14 -15.62 -3.97
N SER A 72 39.07 -15.10 -4.57
CA SER A 72 38.97 -14.79 -6.00
C SER A 72 39.72 -13.49 -6.31
N ASP A 73 40.10 -13.28 -7.57
CA ASP A 73 40.58 -11.97 -8.05
C ASP A 73 39.45 -10.95 -8.23
N HIS A 74 38.21 -11.33 -7.90
CA HIS A 74 37.04 -10.46 -7.82
C HIS A 74 36.54 -10.28 -6.39
N ASN A 75 36.28 -9.03 -6.01
CA ASN A 75 35.60 -8.65 -4.80
C ASN A 75 34.08 -8.53 -5.07
N PRO A 76 33.21 -9.17 -4.25
CA PRO A 76 31.78 -9.00 -4.38
C PRO A 76 31.34 -7.54 -4.18
N ILE A 77 30.29 -7.13 -4.89
CA ILE A 77 29.60 -5.86 -4.67
C ILE A 77 28.38 -6.06 -3.77
N PHE A 78 28.19 -5.14 -2.84
CA PHE A 78 27.06 -5.10 -1.93
C PHE A 78 26.20 -3.88 -2.25
N VAL A 79 24.88 -4.08 -2.35
CA VAL A 79 23.91 -3.00 -2.56
C VAL A 79 22.91 -3.04 -1.42
N THR A 80 22.77 -1.91 -0.73
CA THR A 80 21.70 -1.70 0.26
C THR A 80 20.65 -0.78 -0.30
N ILE A 81 19.39 -1.17 -0.17
CA ILE A 81 18.22 -0.38 -0.52
C ILE A 81 17.53 0.01 0.78
N GLN A 82 17.56 1.30 1.13
CA GLN A 82 16.82 1.78 2.28
C GLN A 82 15.37 2.04 1.88
N LEU A 83 14.48 1.11 2.22
CA LEU A 83 13.05 1.28 2.03
C LEU A 83 12.54 2.37 2.97
N GLN A 84 12.42 3.60 2.48
CA GLN A 84 11.61 4.60 3.16
C GLN A 84 10.15 4.18 3.04
N HIS A 85 9.59 3.65 4.12
CA HIS A 85 8.16 3.43 4.23
C HIS A 85 7.47 4.80 4.29
N HIS A 86 7.24 5.41 3.13
CA HIS A 86 6.32 6.53 3.01
C HIS A 86 4.92 5.98 3.24
N SER A 87 4.48 5.98 4.49
CA SER A 87 3.07 5.89 4.83
C SER A 87 2.36 7.13 4.28
N LYS A 88 2.06 7.14 2.98
CA LYS A 88 0.95 7.95 2.50
C LYS A 88 -0.26 7.53 3.36
N PRO A 89 -1.01 8.47 3.99
CA PRO A 89 -2.24 8.10 4.66
C PRO A 89 -3.12 7.46 3.59
N ARG A 90 -3.23 6.13 3.66
CA ARG A 90 -3.99 5.36 2.69
C ARG A 90 -5.42 5.86 2.83
N SER A 91 -5.96 6.47 1.78
CA SER A 91 -7.38 6.83 1.72
C SER A 91 -8.20 5.59 2.04
N THR A 92 -8.63 5.52 3.29
CA THR A 92 -9.52 4.48 3.75
C THR A 92 -10.89 4.88 3.26
N LYS A 93 -11.47 4.10 2.35
CA LYS A 93 -12.90 4.22 2.05
C LYS A 93 -13.64 4.10 3.39
N LEU A 94 -14.16 5.22 3.87
CA LEU A 94 -14.94 5.30 5.10
C LEU A 94 -16.27 4.60 4.84
N PHE A 95 -16.69 3.76 5.79
CA PHE A 95 -18.04 3.21 5.80
C PHE A 95 -18.75 3.84 6.99
N THR A 96 -19.72 4.71 6.69
CA THR A 96 -20.47 5.49 7.68
C THR A 96 -21.76 4.77 8.03
N ASN A 97 -21.99 4.55 9.33
CA ASN A 97 -23.28 4.09 9.83
C ASN A 97 -24.25 5.29 9.92
N TRP A 98 -25.08 5.46 8.90
CA TRP A 98 -26.00 6.59 8.77
C TRP A 98 -27.05 6.68 9.90
N PHE A 99 -27.54 5.55 10.42
CA PHE A 99 -28.46 5.56 11.56
C PHE A 99 -27.79 6.07 12.84
N LYS A 100 -26.54 5.65 13.09
CA LYS A 100 -25.76 6.16 14.22
C LYS A 100 -25.41 7.64 14.04
N PHE A 101 -25.08 8.05 12.82
CA PHE A 101 -24.83 9.45 12.50
C PHE A 101 -26.05 10.32 12.80
N GLN A 102 -27.23 9.92 12.31
CA GLN A 102 -28.48 10.63 12.55
C GLN A 102 -28.82 10.70 14.04
N SER A 103 -28.72 9.59 14.77
CA SER A 103 -28.93 9.57 16.22
C SER A 103 -28.00 10.52 16.99
N ILE A 104 -26.74 10.66 16.55
CA ILE A 104 -25.81 11.61 17.18
C ILE A 104 -26.24 13.04 16.86
N LEU A 105 -26.57 13.36 15.61
CA LEU A 105 -27.02 14.70 15.23
C LEU A 105 -28.28 15.13 15.97
N ASP A 106 -29.28 14.26 16.05
CA ASP A 106 -30.55 14.53 16.73
C ASP A 106 -30.33 14.86 18.22
N SER A 107 -29.27 14.33 18.84
CA SER A 107 -28.92 14.59 20.23
C SER A 107 -27.97 15.77 20.46
N SER A 108 -27.25 16.24 19.42
CA SER A 108 -26.14 17.18 19.57
C SER A 108 -26.40 18.57 18.98
N ILE A 109 -27.42 18.72 18.13
CA ILE A 109 -27.78 20.01 17.55
C ILE A 109 -29.04 20.54 18.23
N GLU A 110 -28.90 21.65 18.94
CA GLU A 110 -30.05 22.43 19.40
C GLU A 110 -30.72 23.09 18.19
N GLY A 111 -31.98 22.75 17.93
CA GLY A 111 -32.66 23.15 16.69
C GLY A 111 -32.94 24.65 16.55
N ASN A 112 -32.80 25.45 17.61
CA ASN A 112 -33.05 26.89 17.56
C ASN A 112 -32.12 27.67 18.52
N PRO A 113 -30.85 27.88 18.14
CA PRO A 113 -29.94 28.69 18.94
C PRO A 113 -30.44 30.14 18.99
N LYS A 114 -30.46 30.74 20.19
CA LYS A 114 -30.76 32.16 20.33
C LYS A 114 -29.54 32.95 19.87
N ILE A 115 -29.68 33.65 18.75
CA ILE A 115 -28.62 34.44 18.14
C ILE A 115 -29.02 35.90 18.20
N SER A 116 -28.18 36.73 18.83
CA SER A 116 -28.41 38.16 19.04
C SER A 116 -27.29 39.06 18.51
N ASN A 117 -26.11 38.50 18.23
CA ASN A 117 -24.97 39.23 17.71
C ASN A 117 -24.11 38.39 16.76
N THR A 118 -23.18 39.05 16.06
CA THR A 118 -22.30 38.42 15.07
C THR A 118 -21.34 37.39 15.66
N ASP A 119 -20.90 37.57 16.90
CA ASP A 119 -19.99 36.62 17.56
C ASP A 119 -20.71 35.32 17.93
N GLU A 120 -21.98 35.41 18.32
CA GLU A 120 -22.87 34.27 18.52
C GLU A 120 -23.15 33.52 17.21
N ILE A 121 -23.26 34.23 16.08
CA ILE A 121 -23.35 33.60 14.75
C ILE A 121 -22.12 32.74 14.48
N ASN A 122 -20.92 33.33 14.60
CA ASN A 122 -19.67 32.63 14.30
C ASN A 122 -19.45 31.43 15.23
N SER A 123 -19.77 31.60 16.51
CA SER A 123 -19.67 30.53 17.52
C SER A 123 -20.65 29.39 17.23
N SER A 124 -21.88 29.70 16.83
CA SER A 124 -22.89 28.69 16.46
C SER A 124 -22.48 27.91 15.21
N ILE A 125 -21.88 28.58 14.21
CA ILE A 125 -21.34 27.92 13.00
C ILE A 125 -20.20 26.98 13.35
N ALA A 126 -19.27 27.42 14.21
CA ALA A 126 -18.15 26.60 14.66
C ALA A 126 -18.65 25.35 15.41
N GLN A 127 -19.59 25.54 16.34
CA GLN A 127 -20.17 24.44 17.12
C GLN A 127 -20.93 23.45 16.23
N PHE A 128 -21.74 23.93 15.28
CA PHE A 128 -22.44 23.08 14.32
C PHE A 128 -21.47 22.25 13.46
N THR A 129 -20.39 22.88 12.99
CA THR A 129 -19.35 22.22 12.20
C THR A 129 -18.63 21.14 13.01
N GLU A 130 -18.30 21.45 14.26
CA GLU A 130 -17.67 20.51 15.20
C GLU A 130 -18.60 19.31 15.44
N ASN A 131 -19.89 19.54 15.69
CA ASN A 131 -20.88 18.49 15.93
C ASN A 131 -21.00 17.53 14.73
N ILE A 132 -21.09 18.05 13.50
CA ILE A 132 -21.12 17.22 12.29
C ILE A 132 -19.82 16.41 12.14
N THR A 133 -18.68 17.04 12.38
CA THR A 133 -17.37 16.40 12.26
C THR A 133 -17.22 15.26 13.27
N GLN A 134 -17.62 15.49 14.52
CA GLN A 134 -17.62 14.47 15.56
C GLN A 134 -18.61 13.34 15.24
N ALA A 135 -19.81 13.66 14.75
CA ALA A 135 -20.80 12.66 14.36
C ALA A 135 -20.28 11.75 13.24
N ILE A 136 -19.62 12.30 12.21
CA ILE A 136 -18.98 11.53 11.14
C ILE A 136 -17.89 10.63 11.69
N ASN A 137 -17.01 11.15 12.54
CA ASN A 137 -15.90 10.39 13.12
C ASN A 137 -16.38 9.21 13.98
N GLN A 138 -17.44 9.42 14.77
CA GLN A 138 -17.98 8.38 15.66
C GLN A 138 -18.86 7.35 14.93
N SER A 139 -19.48 7.73 13.83
CA SER A 139 -20.35 6.87 13.02
C SER A 139 -19.61 6.11 11.91
N SER A 140 -18.41 6.56 11.55
CA SER A 140 -17.57 5.91 10.55
C SER A 140 -16.65 4.87 11.18
N LYS A 141 -16.80 3.59 10.81
CA LYS A 141 -15.88 2.53 11.26
C LYS A 141 -14.89 2.17 10.16
N ASN A 142 -13.60 2.29 10.48
CA ASN A 142 -12.52 1.72 9.69
C ASN A 142 -12.10 0.35 10.24
N ARG A 143 -12.10 -0.69 9.39
CA ARG A 143 -11.40 -1.99 9.59
C ARG A 143 -11.59 -2.69 10.96
N ALA A 144 -12.84 -2.89 11.39
CA ALA A 144 -13.19 -3.62 12.63
C ALA A 144 -12.38 -4.91 12.89
N LEU A 145 -12.25 -5.81 11.90
CA LEU A 145 -11.48 -7.06 12.05
C LEU A 145 -10.02 -6.84 12.45
N ARG A 146 -9.41 -5.76 11.98
CA ARG A 146 -8.00 -5.47 12.20
C ARG A 146 -7.74 -4.91 13.59
N ILE A 147 -8.70 -4.15 14.12
CA ILE A 147 -8.69 -3.62 15.49
C ILE A 147 -8.84 -4.76 16.49
N ILE A 148 -9.77 -5.68 16.26
CA ILE A 148 -10.06 -6.80 17.17
C ILE A 148 -8.82 -7.67 17.42
N VAL A 149 -8.02 -7.91 16.39
CA VAL A 149 -6.83 -8.78 16.49
C VAL A 149 -5.51 -8.03 16.65
N SER A 150 -5.57 -6.70 16.86
CA SER A 150 -4.37 -5.84 16.92
C SER A 150 -3.40 -6.09 15.77
N ALA A 151 -3.92 -6.33 14.56
CA ALA A 151 -3.11 -6.79 13.44
C ALA A 151 -2.33 -5.65 12.78
N PRO A 152 -1.01 -5.82 12.57
CA PRO A 152 -0.19 -4.88 11.82
C PRO A 152 -0.76 -4.55 10.44
N VAL A 153 -0.46 -3.33 9.96
CA VAL A 153 -1.02 -2.79 8.71
C VAL A 153 -0.61 -3.59 7.48
N TYR A 154 0.58 -4.22 7.50
CA TYR A 154 1.08 -5.04 6.41
C TYR A 154 0.30 -6.35 6.22
N ILE A 155 -0.45 -6.82 7.22
CA ILE A 155 -1.25 -8.05 7.09
C ILE A 155 -2.44 -7.79 6.15
N PRO A 156 -2.58 -8.49 5.02
CA PRO A 156 -3.70 -8.26 4.10
C PRO A 156 -5.06 -8.61 4.73
N ARG A 157 -6.15 -7.90 4.34
CA ARG A 157 -7.49 -8.18 4.88
C ARG A 157 -7.96 -9.62 4.57
N ARG A 158 -7.56 -10.19 3.42
CA ARG A 158 -7.85 -11.59 3.07
C ARG A 158 -7.31 -12.56 4.14
N VAL A 159 -6.07 -12.35 4.59
CA VAL A 159 -5.42 -13.17 5.61
C VAL A 159 -6.18 -13.09 6.93
N LEU A 160 -6.67 -11.90 7.31
CA LEU A 160 -7.53 -11.77 8.50
C LEU A 160 -8.87 -12.51 8.37
N HIS A 161 -9.45 -12.59 7.17
CA HIS A 161 -10.68 -13.35 6.94
C HIS A 161 -10.43 -14.86 6.97
N ASP A 162 -9.32 -15.31 6.39
CA ASP A 162 -8.92 -16.72 6.33
C ASP A 162 -8.53 -17.24 7.73
N ASP A 163 -7.66 -16.52 8.45
CA ASP A 163 -7.16 -16.90 9.78
C ASP A 163 -8.27 -16.91 10.82
N LEU A 164 -9.14 -15.89 10.81
CA LEU A 164 -10.28 -15.82 11.74
C LEU A 164 -11.46 -16.68 11.29
N ARG A 165 -11.38 -17.28 10.10
CA ARG A 165 -12.48 -18.02 9.47
C ARG A 165 -13.77 -17.22 9.37
N ILE A 166 -13.66 -15.89 9.21
CA ILE A 166 -14.79 -14.97 9.07
C ILE A 166 -14.96 -14.67 7.58
N PRO A 167 -16.07 -15.05 6.93
CA PRO A 167 -16.29 -14.74 5.53
C PRO A 167 -16.41 -13.23 5.31
N SER A 168 -15.96 -12.76 4.15
CA SER A 168 -16.16 -11.37 3.74
C SER A 168 -17.66 -11.08 3.54
N ILE A 169 -18.06 -9.82 3.72
CA ILE A 169 -19.46 -9.38 3.48
C ILE A 169 -19.96 -9.78 2.08
N PRO A 170 -19.19 -9.59 0.98
CA PRO A 170 -19.61 -10.05 -0.34
C PRO A 170 -19.83 -11.57 -0.42
N ASN A 171 -18.95 -12.37 0.19
CA ASN A 171 -19.11 -13.83 0.22
C ASN A 171 -20.35 -14.24 1.03
N GLN A 172 -20.63 -13.56 2.13
CA GLN A 172 -21.80 -13.82 2.96
C GLN A 172 -23.10 -13.44 2.24
N ILE A 173 -23.13 -12.29 1.56
CA ILE A 173 -24.27 -11.86 0.74
C ILE A 173 -24.54 -12.90 -0.35
N ARG A 174 -23.51 -13.35 -1.07
CA ARG A 174 -23.64 -14.39 -2.10
C ARG A 174 -24.17 -15.70 -1.51
N LYS A 175 -23.61 -16.16 -0.38
CA LYS A 175 -24.04 -17.39 0.29
C LYS A 175 -25.51 -17.31 0.71
N ASN A 176 -25.91 -16.20 1.34
CA ASN A 176 -27.29 -16.00 1.78
C ASN A 176 -28.24 -15.90 0.60
N SER A 177 -27.85 -15.22 -0.48
CA SER A 177 -28.64 -15.12 -1.71
C SER A 177 -28.90 -16.49 -2.34
N VAL A 178 -27.86 -17.32 -2.47
CA VAL A 178 -28.02 -18.69 -2.99
C VAL A 178 -28.92 -19.53 -2.09
N ASN A 179 -28.74 -19.44 -0.77
CA ASN A 179 -29.57 -20.19 0.18
C ASN A 179 -31.03 -19.74 0.13
N PHE A 180 -31.28 -18.44 0.03
CA PHE A 180 -32.61 -17.88 -0.15
C PHE A 180 -33.24 -18.39 -1.44
N GLN A 181 -32.56 -18.30 -2.58
CA GLN A 181 -33.06 -18.80 -3.86
C GLN A 181 -33.41 -20.30 -3.80
N LYS A 182 -32.57 -21.12 -3.16
CA LYS A 182 -32.85 -22.54 -2.94
C LYS A 182 -34.10 -22.73 -2.08
N SER A 183 -34.21 -21.99 -0.97
CA SER A 183 -35.35 -22.05 -0.06
C SER A 183 -36.66 -21.64 -0.73
N VAL A 184 -36.64 -20.61 -1.58
CA VAL A 184 -37.82 -20.12 -2.31
C VAL A 184 -38.30 -21.15 -3.32
N ARG A 185 -37.38 -21.79 -4.06
CA ARG A 185 -37.72 -22.85 -5.05
C ARG A 185 -38.33 -24.10 -4.41
N LEU A 186 -37.94 -24.41 -3.18
CA LEU A 186 -38.42 -25.58 -2.44
C LEU A 186 -39.65 -25.27 -1.56
N HIS A 187 -40.14 -24.03 -1.54
CA HIS A 187 -41.22 -23.62 -0.66
C HIS A 187 -42.56 -24.22 -1.11
N SER A 188 -43.38 -24.72 -0.19
CA SER A 188 -44.69 -25.33 -0.51
C SER A 188 -45.73 -24.37 -1.10
N ASN A 189 -45.46 -23.06 -1.12
CA ASN A 189 -46.41 -22.05 -1.57
C ASN A 189 -46.04 -21.65 -3.02
N PRO A 190 -46.90 -21.95 -4.02
CA PRO A 190 -46.60 -21.72 -5.42
C PRO A 190 -46.41 -20.23 -5.76
N SER A 191 -47.04 -19.30 -5.02
CA SER A 191 -46.85 -17.86 -5.23
C SER A 191 -45.45 -17.39 -4.87
N ILE A 192 -44.80 -18.04 -3.88
CA ILE A 192 -43.42 -17.73 -3.47
C ILE A 192 -42.43 -18.24 -4.52
N GLN A 193 -42.70 -19.41 -5.13
CA GLN A 193 -41.87 -19.97 -6.19
C GLN A 193 -41.81 -19.06 -7.43
N GLN A 194 -42.92 -18.38 -7.75
CA GLN A 194 -43.02 -17.44 -8.87
C GLN A 194 -42.23 -16.14 -8.67
N GLN A 195 -41.75 -15.84 -7.46
CA GLN A 195 -40.91 -14.66 -7.19
C GLN A 195 -39.43 -14.86 -7.56
N THR A 196 -39.08 -15.96 -8.25
CA THR A 196 -37.67 -16.31 -8.53
C THR A 196 -37.12 -15.80 -9.85
N ASP A 197 -37.89 -15.04 -10.64
CA ASP A 197 -37.37 -14.47 -11.88
C ASP A 197 -36.28 -13.44 -11.56
N PRO A 198 -35.01 -13.70 -11.95
CA PRO A 198 -34.05 -12.63 -11.97
C PRO A 198 -34.53 -11.69 -13.06
N GLY A 199 -35.08 -10.54 -12.66
CA GLY A 199 -35.33 -9.44 -13.60
C GLY A 199 -34.09 -9.22 -14.48
N PRO A 200 -34.28 -8.71 -15.72
CA PRO A 200 -33.27 -8.69 -16.77
C PRO A 200 -31.93 -8.24 -16.18
N SER A 201 -30.91 -9.11 -16.30
CA SER A 201 -29.57 -8.99 -15.72
C SER A 201 -29.08 -7.54 -15.62
N THR A 202 -29.43 -6.86 -14.54
CA THR A 202 -28.69 -5.69 -14.10
C THR A 202 -27.47 -6.28 -13.42
N THR A 203 -26.44 -6.50 -14.23
CA THR A 203 -25.08 -6.65 -13.73
C THR A 203 -24.81 -5.46 -12.81
N TYR A 204 -25.02 -5.62 -11.49
CA TYR A 204 -24.26 -4.88 -10.51
C TYR A 204 -22.84 -5.43 -10.55
N ARG A 205 -22.16 -5.07 -11.65
CA ARG A 205 -20.76 -5.31 -11.92
C ARG A 205 -20.03 -4.32 -11.01
N PHE A 206 -19.48 -4.80 -9.90
CA PHE A 206 -18.52 -3.99 -9.16
C PHE A 206 -17.40 -3.61 -10.14
N PRO A 207 -17.17 -2.31 -10.39
CA PRO A 207 -16.16 -1.90 -11.35
C PRO A 207 -14.79 -2.29 -10.79
N HIS A 208 -13.93 -2.75 -11.69
CA HIS A 208 -12.57 -3.23 -11.47
C HIS A 208 -12.46 -4.69 -11.03
N LEU A 209 -12.59 -5.59 -12.01
CA LEU A 209 -11.52 -6.50 -12.43
C LEU A 209 -12.04 -7.28 -13.65
N ALA A 210 -11.87 -6.67 -14.82
CA ALA A 210 -11.97 -7.37 -16.09
C ALA A 210 -10.57 -7.40 -16.69
N THR A 211 -9.90 -8.54 -16.56
CA THR A 211 -8.85 -8.93 -17.50
C THR A 211 -9.04 -10.41 -17.78
N GLN A 212 -9.67 -10.62 -18.94
CA GLN A 212 -9.62 -11.74 -19.88
C GLN A 212 -8.99 -13.06 -19.41
N CYS A 213 -9.73 -14.15 -19.62
CA CYS A 213 -9.37 -15.17 -20.61
C CYS A 213 -10.64 -15.98 -20.96
N PRO A 214 -10.96 -16.12 -22.25
CA PRO A 214 -11.46 -17.39 -22.73
C PRO A 214 -10.65 -17.84 -23.95
N SER A 215 -10.00 -18.98 -23.82
CA SER A 215 -9.52 -19.75 -24.97
C SER A 215 -10.32 -21.05 -25.04
N LEU A 216 -10.67 -21.40 -26.27
CA LEU A 216 -10.93 -22.74 -26.81
C LEU A 216 -12.42 -23.17 -26.91
N PHE A 217 -12.87 -23.16 -28.17
CA PHE A 217 -13.91 -23.92 -28.90
C PHE A 217 -14.22 -25.34 -28.36
N PRO A 218 -15.37 -26.01 -28.66
CA PRO A 218 -16.05 -26.17 -29.99
C PRO A 218 -17.59 -25.93 -29.94
N ASP A 219 -18.38 -25.89 -31.02
CA ASP A 219 -18.35 -26.54 -32.36
C ASP A 219 -18.31 -25.57 -33.55
#